data_AF-A0A098T3L8-F1
#
_entry.id   AF-A0A098T3L8-F1
#
_cell.length_a   1.000
_cell.length_b   1.000
_cell.length_c   1.000
_cell.angle_alpha   90.00
_cell.angle_beta   90.00
_cell.angle_gamma   90.00
#
_symmetry.space_group_name_H-M   'P 1'
#
loop_
_entity.id
_entity.type
_entity.pdbx_description
1 polymer ?
#
loop_
_entity_poly.entity_id
_entity_poly.type
_entity_poly.pdbx_seq_one_letter_code
_entity_poly.pdbx_strand_id
1 'polypeptide(L)'
;MADTLSGGCQCGAIRFRLTGRPGTSSVCYCRMCQKASASQALALVSVGGAAFEWTRGEPAWFQSSNAARRGFCAACGTPLAYDAPDGLALSVLAFDDPDAVAPVIAYGVEAKRIWCDAIPSLPERDTMEDAEAVAFLKGLVSHQHPDHDTETWPPEARP
;
A
#
# COMPACT_ATOMS: atom_id res chain seq x y z
N MET A 1 -14.09 9.79 20.19
CA MET A 1 -14.24 9.97 18.73
C MET A 1 -13.63 8.73 18.11
N ALA A 2 -14.29 8.09 17.15
CA ALA A 2 -13.70 6.91 16.52
C ALA A 2 -12.59 7.39 15.57
N ASP A 3 -11.38 6.87 15.75
CA ASP A 3 -10.27 7.15 14.82
C ASP A 3 -10.69 6.67 13.43
N THR A 4 -10.61 7.58 12.46
CA THR A 4 -10.94 7.33 11.06
C THR A 4 -9.64 7.35 10.28
N LEU A 5 -9.38 6.27 9.55
CA LEU A 5 -8.23 6.13 8.68
C LEU A 5 -8.72 6.08 7.23
N SER A 6 -8.02 6.77 6.33
CA SER A 6 -8.30 6.75 4.90
C SER A 6 -7.07 6.30 4.12
N GLY A 7 -7.30 5.97 2.86
CA GLY A 7 -6.26 5.55 1.95
C GLY A 7 -6.79 5.30 0.56
N GLY A 8 -5.93 4.87 -0.33
CA GLY A 8 -6.28 4.62 -1.71
C GLY A 8 -5.13 4.12 -2.56
N CYS A 9 -5.40 4.05 -3.87
CA CYS A 9 -4.38 3.72 -4.83
C CYS A 9 -3.58 4.95 -5.27
N GLN A 10 -2.40 4.71 -5.87
CA GLN A 10 -1.49 5.76 -6.33
C GLN A 10 -2.14 6.77 -7.30
N CYS A 11 -3.16 6.39 -8.07
CA CYS A 11 -3.83 7.29 -9.00
C CYS A 11 -5.14 7.91 -8.47
N GLY A 12 -5.58 7.54 -7.26
CA GLY A 12 -6.81 8.05 -6.63
C GLY A 12 -8.11 7.48 -7.19
N ALA A 13 -8.06 6.56 -8.15
CA ALA A 13 -9.25 5.90 -8.71
C ALA A 13 -10.00 5.05 -7.69
N ILE A 14 -9.28 4.57 -6.69
CA ILE A 14 -9.84 3.82 -5.57
C ILE A 14 -9.44 4.52 -4.28
N ARG A 15 -10.43 4.79 -3.44
CA ARG A 15 -10.27 5.32 -2.08
C ARG A 15 -11.08 4.46 -1.12
N PHE A 16 -10.63 4.38 0.13
CA PHE A 16 -11.31 3.66 1.19
C PHE A 16 -11.27 4.42 2.50
N ARG A 17 -12.16 4.01 3.41
CA ARG A 17 -12.22 4.49 4.79
C ARG A 17 -12.37 3.32 5.74
N LEU A 18 -11.69 3.42 6.86
CA LEU A 18 -11.77 2.52 8.00
C LEU A 18 -12.14 3.35 9.24
N THR A 19 -13.22 2.98 9.93
CA THR A 19 -13.70 3.69 11.12
C THR A 19 -13.67 2.75 12.33
N GLY A 20 -12.97 3.17 13.38
CA GLY A 20 -12.72 2.36 14.56
C GLY A 20 -11.37 1.65 14.51
N ARG A 21 -11.10 0.81 15.51
CA ARG A 21 -9.78 0.20 15.68
C ARG A 21 -9.59 -0.99 14.72
N PRO A 22 -8.59 -0.97 13.80
CA PRO A 22 -8.27 -2.14 12.99
C PRO A 22 -7.84 -3.33 13.84
N GLY A 23 -7.81 -4.49 13.20
CA GLY A 23 -7.15 -5.68 13.73
C GLY A 23 -5.62 -5.57 13.70
N THR A 24 -4.95 -6.71 13.82
CA THR A 24 -3.49 -6.76 13.87
C THR A 24 -2.86 -6.41 12.52
N SER A 25 -1.79 -5.60 12.57
CA SER A 25 -0.95 -5.30 11.41
C SER A 25 0.28 -6.20 11.37
N SER A 26 0.62 -6.69 10.18
CA SER A 26 1.73 -7.62 9.96
C SER A 26 2.44 -7.38 8.64
N VAL A 27 3.70 -7.79 8.55
CA VAL A 27 4.49 -7.79 7.32
C VAL A 27 4.85 -9.23 6.95
N CYS A 28 4.56 -9.63 5.72
CA CYS A 28 4.78 -11.01 5.27
C CYS A 28 5.81 -11.07 4.15
N TYR A 29 6.84 -11.88 4.34
CA TYR A 29 7.97 -12.08 3.42
C TYR A 29 7.78 -13.27 2.46
N CYS A 30 6.66 -14.00 2.54
CA CYS A 30 6.45 -15.17 1.70
C CYS A 30 6.48 -14.83 0.20
N ARG A 31 6.79 -15.82 -0.64
CA ARG A 31 6.93 -15.59 -2.10
C ARG A 31 5.65 -15.06 -2.76
N MET A 32 4.47 -15.43 -2.25
CA MET A 32 3.20 -14.91 -2.77
C MET A 32 3.03 -13.42 -2.48
N CYS A 33 3.39 -12.97 -1.28
CA CYS A 33 3.37 -11.57 -0.90
C CYS A 33 4.39 -10.76 -1.71
N GLN A 34 5.61 -11.27 -1.88
CA GLN A 34 6.62 -10.64 -2.76
C GLN A 34 6.11 -10.45 -4.19
N LYS A 35 5.43 -11.46 -4.75
CA LYS A 35 4.90 -11.40 -6.12
C LYS A 35 3.67 -10.50 -6.23
N ALA A 36 2.84 -10.43 -5.19
CA ALA A 36 1.66 -9.57 -5.17
C ALA A 36 2.01 -8.08 -5.06
N SER A 37 3.08 -7.73 -4.34
CA SER A 37 3.51 -6.33 -4.16
C SER A 37 4.66 -5.90 -5.05
N ALA A 38 5.29 -6.84 -5.77
CA ALA A 38 6.59 -6.63 -6.43
C ALA A 38 7.66 -6.04 -5.48
N SER A 39 7.55 -6.33 -4.18
CA SER A 39 8.43 -5.80 -3.13
C SER A 39 9.04 -6.93 -2.28
N GLN A 40 9.91 -6.55 -1.35
CA GLN A 40 10.58 -7.45 -0.41
C GLN A 40 9.60 -8.18 0.50
N ALA A 41 8.48 -7.53 0.80
CA ALA A 41 7.37 -8.03 1.61
C ALA A 41 6.07 -7.33 1.21
N LEU A 42 4.97 -7.76 1.83
CA LEU A 42 3.71 -7.02 1.80
C LEU A 42 3.24 -6.83 3.24
N ALA A 43 3.06 -5.57 3.62
CA ALA A 43 2.48 -5.18 4.90
C ALA A 43 0.96 -5.07 4.78
N LEU A 44 0.23 -5.74 5.67
CA LEU A 44 -1.23 -5.82 5.70
C LEU A 44 -1.74 -5.57 7.11
N VAL A 45 -2.86 -4.84 7.21
CA VAL A 45 -3.62 -4.67 8.45
C VAL A 45 -5.01 -5.25 8.30
N SER A 46 -5.41 -6.13 9.21
CA SER A 46 -6.76 -6.71 9.21
C SER A 46 -7.79 -5.62 9.51
N VAL A 47 -8.92 -5.63 8.80
CA VAL A 47 -10.07 -4.77 9.12
C VAL A 47 -10.61 -5.10 10.51
N GLY A 48 -10.59 -6.37 10.91
CA GLY A 48 -11.04 -6.81 12.23
C GLY A 48 -12.49 -6.39 12.51
N GLY A 49 -12.71 -5.75 13.65
CA GLY A 49 -14.02 -5.22 14.06
C GLY A 49 -14.32 -3.78 13.60
N ALA A 50 -13.42 -3.16 12.82
CA ALA A 50 -13.64 -1.82 12.30
C ALA A 50 -14.66 -1.83 11.15
N ALA A 51 -15.37 -0.72 10.97
CA ALA A 51 -16.23 -0.51 9.82
C ALA A 51 -15.37 -0.12 8.62
N PHE A 52 -15.53 -0.82 7.49
CA PHE A 52 -14.78 -0.60 6.26
C PHE A 52 -15.70 -0.26 5.10
N GLU A 53 -15.32 0.72 4.29
CA GLU A 53 -16.00 1.05 3.04
C GLU A 53 -15.00 1.48 1.95
N TRP A 54 -15.28 1.10 0.69
CA TRP A 54 -14.67 1.75 -0.47
C TRP A 54 -15.43 3.06 -0.73
N THR A 55 -14.78 4.19 -0.52
CA THR A 55 -15.40 5.53 -0.66
C THR A 55 -15.36 6.03 -2.11
N ARG A 56 -14.55 5.41 -2.96
CA ARG A 56 -14.44 5.70 -4.40
C ARG A 56 -13.93 4.46 -5.12
N GLY A 57 -14.58 4.10 -6.23
CA GLY A 57 -14.17 2.96 -7.05
C GLY A 57 -14.16 1.63 -6.30
N GLU A 58 -13.75 0.57 -6.99
CA GLU A 58 -13.58 -0.76 -6.38
C GLU A 58 -12.33 -1.45 -6.96
N PRO A 59 -11.65 -2.30 -6.18
CA PRO A 59 -10.50 -3.05 -6.67
C PRO A 59 -10.90 -4.14 -7.68
N ALA A 60 -10.01 -4.37 -8.64
CA ALA A 60 -9.99 -5.64 -9.38
C ALA A 60 -9.39 -6.72 -8.48
N TRP A 61 -9.82 -7.97 -8.67
CA TRP A 61 -9.44 -9.10 -7.83
C TRP A 61 -8.72 -10.19 -8.62
N PHE A 62 -7.64 -10.72 -8.05
CA PHE A 62 -6.94 -11.90 -8.54
C PHE A 62 -7.00 -13.02 -7.50
N GLN A 63 -7.55 -14.19 -7.89
CA GLN A 63 -7.60 -15.37 -7.03
C GLN A 63 -6.20 -15.99 -6.88
N SER A 64 -5.49 -15.59 -5.83
CA SER A 64 -4.08 -15.94 -5.63
C SER A 64 -3.85 -17.34 -5.06
N SER A 65 -4.88 -17.98 -4.51
CA SER A 65 -4.87 -19.38 -4.09
C SER A 65 -6.29 -19.95 -4.07
N ASN A 66 -6.45 -21.21 -3.66
CA ASN A 66 -7.75 -21.80 -3.37
C ASN A 66 -8.49 -21.14 -2.19
N ALA A 67 -7.81 -20.33 -1.37
CA ALA A 67 -8.38 -19.73 -0.16
C ALA A 67 -8.46 -18.21 -0.20
N ALA A 68 -7.62 -17.53 -0.97
CA ALA A 68 -7.48 -16.08 -0.88
C ALA A 68 -7.31 -15.37 -2.23
N ARG A 69 -7.85 -14.15 -2.29
CA ARG A 69 -7.71 -13.23 -3.43
C ARG A 69 -7.03 -11.93 -3.03
N ARG A 70 -6.42 -11.27 -4.01
CA ARG A 70 -5.69 -10.01 -3.89
C ARG A 70 -6.42 -8.92 -4.65
N GLY A 71 -6.74 -7.83 -3.97
CA GLY A 71 -7.38 -6.65 -4.56
C GLY A 71 -6.32 -5.63 -4.98
N PHE A 72 -6.45 -5.08 -6.18
CA PHE A 72 -5.54 -4.08 -6.72
C PHE A 72 -6.28 -3.07 -7.60
N CYS A 73 -5.68 -1.91 -7.79
CA CYS A 73 -6.23 -0.92 -8.71
C CYS A 73 -5.98 -1.34 -10.16
N ALA A 74 -7.04 -1.54 -10.94
CA ALA A 74 -6.90 -1.85 -12.37
C ALA A 74 -6.24 -0.73 -13.19
N ALA A 75 -6.34 0.52 -12.71
CA ALA A 75 -5.81 1.69 -13.43
C ALA A 75 -4.30 1.94 -13.20
N CYS A 76 -3.77 1.63 -12.01
CA CYS A 76 -2.36 1.90 -11.67
C CYS A 76 -1.60 0.73 -11.05
N GLY A 77 -2.24 -0.42 -10.83
CA GLY A 77 -1.60 -1.63 -10.31
C GLY A 77 -1.37 -1.64 -8.79
N THR A 78 -1.68 -0.57 -8.06
CA THR A 78 -1.46 -0.51 -6.60
C THR A 78 -2.16 -1.67 -5.88
N PRO A 79 -1.44 -2.50 -5.11
CA PRO A 79 -2.04 -3.50 -4.23
C PRO A 79 -2.81 -2.81 -3.12
N LEU A 80 -4.05 -3.24 -2.88
CA LEU A 80 -4.95 -2.59 -1.93
C LEU A 80 -5.44 -3.56 -0.85
N ALA A 81 -5.77 -4.79 -1.23
CA ALA A 81 -6.47 -5.70 -0.32
C ALA A 81 -5.99 -7.15 -0.43
N TYR A 82 -6.20 -7.88 0.65
CA TYR A 82 -6.11 -9.32 0.74
C TYR A 82 -7.38 -9.84 1.42
N ASP A 83 -8.09 -10.74 0.76
CA ASP A 83 -9.35 -11.30 1.23
C ASP A 83 -9.22 -12.81 1.33
N ALA A 84 -9.46 -13.33 2.54
CA ALA A 84 -9.21 -14.71 2.94
C ALA A 84 -10.27 -15.14 3.98
N PRO A 85 -10.32 -16.43 4.39
CA PRO A 85 -11.38 -16.93 5.27
C PRO A 85 -11.46 -16.26 6.64
N ASP A 86 -10.35 -15.65 7.10
CA ASP A 86 -10.24 -14.87 8.34
C ASP A 86 -10.61 -13.40 8.17
N GLY A 87 -10.95 -12.97 6.96
CA GLY A 87 -11.50 -11.66 6.64
C GLY A 87 -10.64 -10.81 5.71
N LEU A 88 -11.04 -9.55 5.59
CA LEU A 88 -10.38 -8.56 4.75
C LEU A 88 -9.19 -7.93 5.50
N ALA A 89 -8.07 -7.80 4.80
CA ALA A 89 -6.93 -6.99 5.21
C ALA A 89 -6.57 -5.98 4.11
N LEU A 90 -6.10 -4.80 4.53
CA LEU A 90 -5.72 -3.70 3.64
C LEU A 90 -4.20 -3.55 3.62
N SER A 91 -3.66 -3.11 2.49
CA SER A 91 -2.22 -2.85 2.34
C SER A 91 -1.84 -1.62 3.18
N VAL A 92 -0.91 -1.79 4.11
CA VAL A 92 -0.49 -0.72 5.05
C VAL A 92 0.00 0.52 4.32
N LEU A 93 0.79 0.35 3.26
CA LEU A 93 1.33 1.45 2.46
C LEU A 93 0.32 2.05 1.46
N ALA A 94 -0.95 1.65 1.53
CA ALA A 94 -2.04 2.28 0.79
C ALA A 94 -2.87 3.23 1.69
N PHE A 95 -2.56 3.32 2.99
CA PHE A 95 -3.15 4.31 3.88
C PHE A 95 -2.48 5.67 3.68
N ASP A 96 -3.24 6.75 3.87
CA ASP A 96 -2.74 8.12 3.81
C ASP A 96 -1.72 8.40 4.95
N ASP A 97 -1.92 7.77 6.11
CA ASP A 97 -0.95 7.69 7.20
C ASP A 97 -0.60 6.21 7.46
N PRO A 98 0.45 5.67 6.82
CA PRO A 98 0.84 4.27 6.99
C PRO A 98 1.40 3.97 8.39
N ASP A 99 1.92 4.98 9.10
CA ASP A 99 2.50 4.79 10.44
C ASP A 99 1.42 4.55 11.50
N ALA A 100 0.20 5.07 11.29
CA ALA A 100 -0.97 4.79 12.12
C ALA A 100 -1.36 3.29 12.15
N VAL A 101 -0.90 2.50 11.18
CA VAL A 101 -1.16 1.05 11.07
C VAL A 101 0.11 0.24 10.87
N ALA A 102 1.23 0.70 11.45
CA ALA A 102 2.53 0.06 11.35
C ALA A 102 2.49 -1.45 11.74
N PRO A 103 3.16 -2.35 11.00
CA PRO A 103 3.23 -3.77 11.30
C PRO A 103 3.85 -4.07 12.67
N VAL A 104 3.25 -5.00 13.42
CA VAL A 104 3.77 -5.46 14.72
C VAL A 104 4.17 -6.94 14.73
N ILE A 105 3.95 -7.65 13.62
CA ILE A 105 4.31 -9.07 13.44
C ILE A 105 4.99 -9.27 12.08
N ALA A 106 6.05 -10.07 12.04
CA ALA A 106 6.69 -10.53 10.82
C ALA A 106 6.34 -12.01 10.54
N TYR A 107 5.80 -12.29 9.35
CA TYR A 107 5.45 -13.64 8.88
C TYR A 107 6.32 -14.06 7.69
N GLY A 108 6.45 -15.38 7.50
CA GLY A 108 7.15 -15.96 6.35
C GLY A 108 8.64 -15.59 6.31
N VAL A 109 9.25 -15.34 7.47
CA VAL A 109 10.63 -14.84 7.62
C VAL A 109 11.66 -15.78 7.01
N GLU A 110 11.35 -17.07 6.92
CA GLU A 110 12.15 -18.09 6.21
C GLU A 110 12.29 -17.81 4.71
N ALA A 111 11.38 -17.03 4.12
CA ALA A 111 11.40 -16.63 2.71
C ALA A 111 11.96 -15.21 2.49
N LYS A 112 12.34 -14.51 3.56
CA LYS A 112 12.96 -13.18 3.48
C LYS A 112 14.22 -13.25 2.62
N ARG A 113 14.37 -12.30 1.68
CA ARG A 113 15.54 -12.29 0.79
C ARG A 113 16.78 -11.93 1.60
N ILE A 114 17.86 -12.68 1.43
CA ILE A 114 19.10 -12.49 2.20
C ILE A 114 19.67 -11.07 2.13
N TRP A 115 19.48 -10.37 1.01
CA TRP A 115 19.95 -9.00 0.82
C TRP A 115 19.10 -7.95 1.54
N CYS A 116 17.88 -8.28 2.00
CA CYS A 116 17.02 -7.34 2.73
C CYS A 116 17.66 -6.84 4.02
N ASP A 117 18.35 -7.72 4.76
CA ASP A 117 18.99 -7.36 6.03
C ASP A 117 20.25 -6.49 5.84
N ALA A 118 20.80 -6.47 4.62
CA ALA A 118 21.96 -5.66 4.28
C ALA A 118 21.59 -4.24 3.82
N ILE A 119 20.30 -3.95 3.55
CA ILE A 119 19.86 -2.65 3.03
C ILE A 119 20.33 -1.48 3.87
N PRO A 120 20.18 -1.49 5.23
CA PRO A 120 20.62 -0.36 6.06
C PRO A 120 22.13 -0.12 6.03
N SER A 121 22.92 -1.06 5.51
CA SER A 121 24.38 -0.96 5.40
C SER A 121 24.83 -0.65 3.98
N LEU A 122 23.91 -0.48 3.03
CA LEU A 122 24.27 -0.07 1.66
C LEU A 122 24.74 1.38 1.66
N PRO A 123 25.61 1.77 0.72
CA PRO A 123 25.97 3.18 0.54
C PRO A 123 24.72 4.02 0.25
N GLU A 124 24.46 5.01 1.11
CA GLU A 124 23.37 5.96 0.94
C GLU A 124 23.78 7.09 -0.01
N ARG A 125 22.84 7.52 -0.83
CA ARG A 125 22.99 8.60 -1.81
C ARG A 125 21.69 9.39 -1.84
N ASP A 126 21.78 10.71 -1.75
CA ASP A 126 20.60 11.56 -1.86
C ASP A 126 20.14 11.62 -3.33
N THR A 127 18.83 11.73 -3.56
CA THR A 127 18.26 11.82 -4.91
C THR A 127 18.88 12.98 -5.73
N MET A 128 19.34 14.04 -5.06
CA MET A 128 19.90 15.23 -5.70
C MET A 128 21.44 15.24 -5.77
N GLU A 129 22.11 14.14 -5.40
CA GLU A 129 23.58 14.06 -5.43
C GLU A 129 24.16 14.09 -6.86
N ASP A 130 23.43 13.55 -7.83
CA ASP A 130 23.82 13.58 -9.25
C ASP A 130 23.48 14.94 -9.88
N ALA A 131 24.47 15.81 -9.97
CA ALA A 131 24.35 17.16 -10.52
C ALA A 131 23.82 17.19 -11.97
N GLU A 132 24.08 16.15 -12.77
CA GLU A 132 23.57 16.06 -14.15
C GLU A 132 22.07 15.77 -14.17
N ALA A 133 21.58 14.99 -13.20
CA ALA A 133 20.17 14.66 -13.06
C ALA A 133 19.35 15.76 -12.38
N VAL A 134 19.96 16.66 -11.59
CA VAL A 134 19.25 17.68 -10.79
C VAL A 134 18.26 18.50 -11.61
N ALA A 135 18.64 18.97 -12.80
CA ALA A 135 17.77 19.80 -13.63
C ALA A 135 16.52 19.02 -14.09
N PHE A 136 16.70 17.74 -14.44
CA PHE A 136 15.61 16.85 -14.80
C PHE A 136 14.69 16.56 -13.61
N LEU A 137 15.27 16.19 -12.46
CA LEU A 137 14.53 15.85 -11.25
C LEU A 137 13.68 17.01 -10.74
N LYS A 138 14.20 18.25 -10.79
CA LYS A 138 13.46 19.46 -10.42
C LYS A 138 12.26 19.73 -11.33
N GLY A 139 12.27 19.22 -12.56
CA GLY A 139 11.16 19.33 -13.50
C GLY A 139 10.08 18.25 -13.33
N LEU A 140 10.32 17.23 -12.49
CA LEU A 140 9.35 16.16 -12.29
C LEU A 140 8.14 16.67 -11.51
N VAL A 141 6.96 16.37 -12.05
CA VAL A 141 5.68 16.58 -11.38
C VAL A 141 5.12 15.21 -10.99
N SER A 142 4.84 15.02 -9.70
CA SER A 142 4.14 13.83 -9.26
C SER A 142 2.68 13.89 -9.71
N HIS A 143 2.23 12.84 -10.41
CA HIS A 143 0.82 12.62 -10.72
C HIS A 143 0.17 11.63 -9.76
N GLN A 144 0.83 11.35 -8.64
CA GLN A 144 0.26 10.53 -7.59
C GLN A 144 -0.86 11.29 -6.90
N HIS A 145 -1.92 10.58 -6.55
CA HIS A 145 -2.98 11.11 -5.71
C HIS A 145 -2.39 11.44 -4.33
N PRO A 146 -2.74 12.58 -3.73
CA PRO A 146 -2.19 12.95 -2.43
C PRO A 146 -2.75 12.05 -1.32
N ASP A 147 -2.01 11.97 -0.21
CA ASP A 147 -2.37 11.21 1.00
C ASP A 147 -3.48 11.91 1.80
N HIS A 148 -4.64 12.15 1.19
CA HIS A 148 -5.89 12.59 1.81
C HIS A 148 -7.05 12.51 0.81
N ASP A 149 -8.28 12.53 1.31
CA ASP A 149 -9.47 12.61 0.45
C ASP A 149 -9.53 13.93 -0.32
N THR A 150 -10.03 13.86 -1.55
CA THR A 150 -10.15 14.99 -2.48
C THR A 150 -11.60 15.12 -2.91
N GLU A 151 -12.13 16.33 -3.02
CA GLU A 151 -13.53 16.55 -3.41
C GLU A 151 -13.79 16.16 -4.88
N THR A 152 -12.79 16.35 -5.75
CA THR A 152 -12.90 16.12 -7.19
C THR A 152 -11.92 15.05 -7.69
N TRP A 153 -12.40 14.10 -8.49
CA TRP A 153 -11.57 13.12 -9.20
C TRP A 153 -12.27 12.59 -10.46
N PRO A 154 -11.55 12.37 -11.59
CA PRO A 154 -10.12 12.64 -11.79
C PRO A 154 -9.83 14.16 -11.72
N PRO A 155 -8.59 14.57 -11.39
CA PRO A 155 -8.25 16.00 -11.41
C PRO A 155 -8.46 16.56 -12.82
N GLU A 156 -9.05 17.75 -12.93
CA GLU A 156 -9.44 18.40 -14.20
C GLU A 156 -8.26 18.61 -15.17
N ALA A 157 -7.02 18.62 -14.65
CA ALA A 157 -5.80 18.72 -15.43
C ALA A 157 -4.85 17.55 -15.08
N ARG A 158 -4.77 16.55 -15.97
CA ARG A 158 -3.57 15.71 -16.10
C ARG A 158 -2.89 16.16 -17.39
N PRO A 159 -1.74 16.86 -17.34
CA PRO A 159 -0.96 17.14 -18.54
C PRO A 159 -0.51 15.86 -19.23
#